data_AF-A0A389M0Y1-F1
#
_entry.id   AF-A0A389M0Y1-F1
#
_cell.length_a   1.000
_cell.length_b   1.000
_cell.length_c   1.000
_cell.angle_alpha   90.00
_cell.angle_beta   90.00
_cell.angle_gamma   90.00
#
_symmetry.space_group_name_H-M   'P 1'
#
loop_
_entity.id
_entity.type
_entity.pdbx_description
1 polymer ?
#
loop_
_entity_poly.entity_id
_entity_poly.type
_entity_poly.pdbx_seq_one_letter_code
_entity_poly.pdbx_strand_id
1 'polypeptide(L)'
;MLNTTPMAVKINIDMKERMLRLADIKNRTPHWIMREAISQYIEREEKYEVFHQSAIDSWQEYQTTGLHVSSDEVFAWLETWGTDNEKAAPLCHK
;
A
#
# COMPACT_ATOMS: atom_id res chain seq x y z
N MET A 1 2.94 -26.75 3.14
CA MET A 1 2.75 -26.38 4.56
C MET A 1 3.35 -24.99 4.74
N LEU A 2 2.66 -24.07 5.42
CA LEU A 2 3.25 -22.77 5.77
C LEU A 2 4.32 -23.03 6.84
N ASN A 3 5.59 -22.87 6.49
CA ASN A 3 6.69 -22.99 7.44
C ASN A 3 6.73 -21.71 8.29
N THR A 4 6.47 -21.83 9.60
CA THR A 4 6.58 -20.72 10.54
C THR A 4 7.82 -20.89 11.41
N THR A 5 8.61 -19.83 11.54
CA THR A 5 9.76 -19.77 12.46
C THR A 5 9.47 -18.82 13.63
N PRO A 6 9.79 -19.20 14.88
CA PRO A 6 9.61 -18.31 16.02
C PRO A 6 10.62 -17.16 15.96
N MET A 7 10.17 -15.95 16.25
CA MET A 7 11.01 -14.75 16.35
C MET A 7 10.69 -14.01 17.65
N ALA A 8 11.73 -13.65 18.40
CA ALA A 8 11.59 -12.83 19.61
C ALA A 8 11.59 -11.35 19.25
N VAL A 9 10.55 -10.63 19.66
CA VAL A 9 10.42 -9.17 19.47
C VAL A 9 10.48 -8.49 20.83
N LYS A 10 11.30 -7.43 20.94
CA LYS A 10 11.34 -6.60 22.15
C LYS A 10 10.15 -5.67 22.16
N ILE A 11 9.43 -5.66 23.28
CA ILE A 11 8.20 -4.89 23.47
C ILE A 11 8.31 -4.23 24.85
N ASN A 12 8.08 -2.93 24.92
CA ASN A 12 8.05 -2.24 26.21
C ASN A 12 6.79 -2.63 27.02
N ILE A 13 6.81 -2.32 28.32
CA ILE A 13 5.76 -2.74 29.26
C ILE A 13 4.40 -2.12 28.91
N ASP A 14 4.36 -0.83 28.54
CA ASP A 14 3.13 -0.13 28.16
C ASP A 14 2.45 -0.78 26.94
N MET A 15 3.23 -1.06 25.89
CA MET A 15 2.73 -1.70 24.69
C MET A 15 2.24 -3.12 24.97
N LYS A 16 2.93 -3.87 25.85
CA LYS A 16 2.48 -5.20 26.28
C LYS A 16 1.12 -5.11 26.97
N GLU A 17 0.93 -4.20 27.92
CA GLU A 17 -0.34 -4.04 28.63
C GLU A 17 -1.47 -3.61 27.70
N ARG A 18 -1.21 -2.66 26.80
CA ARG A 18 -2.18 -2.22 25.78
C ARG A 18 -2.58 -3.35 24.83
N MET A 19 -1.61 -4.17 24.40
CA MET A 19 -1.85 -5.35 23.57
C MET A 19 -2.73 -6.37 24.30
N LEU A 20 -2.46 -6.66 25.58
CA LEU A 20 -3.26 -7.60 26.37
C LEU A 20 -4.71 -7.12 26.51
N ARG A 21 -4.93 -5.83 26.82
CA ARG A 21 -6.28 -5.24 26.86
C ARG A 21 -6.99 -5.32 25.51
N LEU A 22 -6.28 -5.04 24.41
CA LEU A 22 -6.86 -5.11 23.08
C LEU A 22 -7.23 -6.55 22.69
N ALA A 23 -6.41 -7.52 23.09
CA ALA A 23 -6.66 -8.95 22.88
C ALA A 23 -7.97 -9.39 23.56
N ASP A 24 -8.17 -8.98 24.81
CA ASP A 24 -9.39 -9.24 25.59
C ASP A 24 -10.63 -8.62 24.92
N ILE A 25 -10.58 -7.32 24.60
CA ILE A 25 -11.67 -6.59 23.92
C ILE A 25 -12.06 -7.26 22.59
N LYS A 26 -11.07 -7.74 21.82
CA LYS A 26 -11.30 -8.37 20.52
C LYS A 26 -11.60 -9.87 20.60
N ASN A 27 -11.60 -10.46 21.80
CA ASN A 27 -11.71 -11.90 22.03
C ASN A 27 -10.70 -12.71 21.19
N ARG A 28 -9.43 -12.29 21.23
CA ARG A 28 -8.31 -12.89 20.50
C ARG A 28 -7.13 -13.12 21.42
N THR A 29 -6.20 -13.99 21.02
CA THR A 29 -4.96 -14.17 21.79
C THR A 29 -4.01 -12.98 21.58
N PRO A 30 -3.16 -12.65 22.56
CA PRO A 30 -2.14 -11.60 22.38
C PRO A 30 -1.19 -11.90 21.21
N HIS A 31 -0.87 -13.18 20.98
CA HIS A 31 -0.09 -13.61 19.83
C HIS A 31 -0.79 -13.32 18.50
N TRP A 32 -2.11 -13.52 18.41
CA TRP A 32 -2.88 -13.16 17.22
C TRP A 32 -2.82 -11.65 16.96
N ILE A 33 -3.01 -10.82 18.00
CA ILE A 33 -2.90 -9.35 17.88
C ILE A 33 -1.53 -8.93 17.37
N MET A 34 -0.46 -9.54 17.88
CA MET A 34 0.90 -9.24 17.46
C MET A 34 1.14 -9.61 16.00
N ARG A 35 0.75 -10.82 15.58
CA ARG A 35 0.90 -11.26 14.19
C ARG A 35 0.10 -10.38 13.24
N GLU A 36 -1.13 -10.04 13.62
CA GLU A 36 -2.01 -9.18 12.84
C GLU A 36 -1.41 -7.79 12.66
N ALA A 37 -0.91 -7.18 13.75
CA ALA A 37 -0.26 -5.87 13.68
C ALA A 37 0.98 -5.87 12.78
N ILE A 38 1.80 -6.93 12.84
CA ILE A 38 2.98 -7.08 11.97
C ILE A 38 2.55 -7.26 10.51
N SER A 39 1.53 -8.09 10.22
CA SER A 39 1.03 -8.31 8.85
C SER A 39 0.53 -7.00 8.24
N GLN A 40 -0.32 -6.28 8.97
CA GLN A 40 -0.88 -5.01 8.49
C GLN A 40 0.20 -3.96 8.23
N TYR A 41 1.25 -3.92 9.07
CA TYR A 41 2.38 -3.03 8.83
C TYR A 41 3.12 -3.41 7.55
N ILE A 42 3.53 -4.68 7.42
CA ILE A 42 4.27 -5.17 6.25
C ILE A 42 3.48 -4.91 4.97
N GLU A 43 2.20 -5.28 4.91
CA GLU A 43 1.35 -5.07 3.73
C GLU A 43 1.24 -3.59 3.35
N ARG A 44 1.21 -2.69 4.33
CA ARG A 44 1.18 -1.25 4.07
C ARG A 44 2.50 -0.75 3.52
N GLU A 45 3.62 -1.16 4.10
CA GLU A 45 4.95 -0.76 3.64
C GLU A 45 5.25 -1.33 2.24
N GLU A 46 4.86 -2.57 1.96
CA GLU A 46 5.01 -3.17 0.62
C GLU A 46 4.21 -2.41 -0.44
N LYS A 47 2.96 -2.02 -0.14
CA LYS A 47 2.15 -1.19 -1.05
C LYS A 47 2.78 0.18 -1.28
N TYR A 48 3.33 0.78 -0.24
CA TYR A 48 4.02 2.06 -0.34
C TYR A 48 5.27 1.95 -1.22
N GLU A 49 6.08 0.92 -1.03
CA GLU A 49 7.29 0.69 -1.81
C GLU A 49 6.98 0.44 -3.29
N VAL A 50 5.96 -0.37 -3.59
CA VAL A 50 5.51 -0.60 -4.97
C VAL A 50 5.08 0.70 -5.64
N PHE A 51 4.30 1.53 -4.93
CA PHE A 51 3.89 2.84 -5.43
C PHE A 51 5.08 3.78 -5.67
N HIS A 52 6.00 3.84 -4.71
CA HIS A 52 7.21 4.66 -4.80
C HIS A 52 8.10 4.26 -5.97
N GLN A 53 8.38 2.95 -6.12
CA GLN A 53 9.16 2.44 -7.23
C GLN A 53 8.48 2.71 -8.58
N SER A 54 7.16 2.54 -8.67
CA SER A 54 6.40 2.84 -9.89
C SER A 54 6.52 4.32 -10.30
N ALA A 55 6.55 5.25 -9.33
CA ALA A 55 6.76 6.66 -9.60
C ALA A 55 8.18 6.97 -10.07
N ILE A 56 9.19 6.32 -9.48
CA ILE A 56 10.59 6.43 -9.92
C ILE A 56 10.75 5.91 -11.35
N ASP A 57 10.19 4.74 -11.65
CA ASP A 57 10.28 4.12 -12.97
C ASP A 57 9.61 5.01 -14.03
N SER A 58 8.42 5.53 -13.72
CA SER A 58 7.70 6.47 -14.59
C SER A 58 8.51 7.76 -14.84
N TRP A 59 9.19 8.28 -13.82
CA TRP A 59 10.05 9.45 -13.96
C TRP A 59 11.27 9.17 -14.84
N GLN A 60 11.92 8.02 -14.66
CA GLN A 60 13.05 7.60 -15.48
C GLN A 60 12.65 7.39 -16.94
N GLU A 61 11.49 6.80 -17.19
CA GLU A 61 10.94 6.60 -18.53
C GLU A 61 10.68 7.94 -19.22
N TYR A 62 10.06 8.90 -18.53
CA TYR A 62 9.86 10.26 -19.04
C TYR A 62 11.19 10.95 -19.36
N GLN A 63 12.17 10.90 -18.44
CA GLN A 63 13.49 11.49 -18.67
C GLN A 63 14.20 10.89 -19.89
N THR A 64 13.98 9.60 -20.16
CA THR A 64 14.63 8.88 -21.27
C THR A 64 13.91 9.09 -22.60
N THR A 65 12.58 9.05 -22.60
CA THR A 65 11.76 8.99 -23.83
C THR A 65 11.09 10.31 -24.18
N GLY A 66 10.88 11.18 -23.19
CA GLY A 66 10.03 12.37 -23.26
C GLY A 66 8.53 12.06 -23.31
N LEU A 67 8.12 10.80 -23.28
CA LEU A 67 6.72 10.41 -23.37
C LEU A 67 5.99 10.74 -22.08
N HIS A 68 4.88 11.46 -22.19
CA HIS A 68 4.03 11.88 -21.09
C HIS A 68 2.58 12.00 -21.55
N VAL A 69 1.68 12.15 -20.59
CA VAL A 69 0.31 12.62 -20.82
C VAL A 69 0.21 13.98 -20.15
N SER A 70 -0.42 14.95 -20.82
CA SER A 70 -0.65 16.27 -20.24
C SER A 70 -1.70 16.22 -19.13
N SER A 71 -1.64 17.20 -18.21
CA SER A 71 -2.65 17.27 -17.14
C SER A 71 -4.07 17.44 -17.69
N ASP A 72 -4.24 18.22 -18.76
CA ASP A 72 -5.55 18.44 -19.39
C ASP A 72 -6.16 17.15 -19.95
N GLU A 73 -5.35 16.28 -20.57
CA GLU A 73 -5.80 14.97 -21.04
C GLU A 73 -6.19 14.05 -19.88
N VAL A 74 -5.41 14.05 -18.79
CA VAL A 74 -5.73 13.29 -17.58
C VAL A 74 -7.06 13.77 -16.99
N PHE A 75 -7.26 15.08 -16.83
CA PHE A 75 -8.51 15.62 -16.31
C PHE A 75 -9.69 15.31 -17.23
N ALA A 76 -9.54 15.50 -18.54
CA ALA A 76 -10.59 15.17 -19.51
C ALA A 76 -10.97 13.68 -19.49
N TRP A 77 -10.02 12.79 -19.16
CA TRP A 77 -10.28 11.36 -18.97
C TRP A 77 -10.99 11.08 -17.65
N LEU A 78 -10.49 11.62 -16.52
CA LEU A 78 -11.08 11.42 -15.18
C LEU A 78 -12.53 11.90 -15.09
N GLU A 79 -12.88 13.00 -15.77
CA GLU A 79 -14.26 13.51 -15.82
C GLU A 79 -15.24 12.54 -16.51
N THR A 80 -14.75 11.55 -17.24
CA THR A 80 -15.62 10.51 -17.85
C THR A 80 -15.88 9.32 -16.95
N TRP A 81 -15.12 9.15 -15.85
CA TRP A 81 -15.23 7.99 -14.97
C TRP A 81 -16.58 7.93 -14.26
N GLY A 82 -17.16 6.73 -14.21
CA GLY A 82 -18.47 6.50 -13.59
C GLY A 82 -19.65 7.05 -14.41
N THR A 83 -19.43 7.39 -15.69
CA THR A 83 -20.48 7.81 -16.62
C THR A 83 -20.72 6.74 -17.69
N ASP A 84 -21.85 6.82 -18.41
CA ASP A 84 -22.13 5.95 -19.56
C ASP A 84 -21.14 6.10 -20.72
N ASN A 85 -20.30 7.15 -20.69
CA ASN A 85 -19.31 7.49 -21.71
C ASN A 85 -17.87 7.44 -21.17
N GLU A 86 -17.59 6.58 -20.19
CA GLU A 86 -16.25 6.38 -19.65
C GLU A 86 -15.25 6.04 -20.76
N LYS A 87 -14.17 6.84 -20.87
CA LYS A 87 -13.15 6.70 -21.92
C LYS A 87 -11.97 5.85 -21.46
N ALA A 88 -11.25 5.29 -22.43
CA ALA A 88 -9.96 4.67 -22.19
C ALA A 88 -8.91 5.71 -21.75
N ALA A 89 -7.90 5.26 -21.01
CA ALA A 89 -6.78 6.09 -20.61
C ALA A 89 -6.06 6.69 -21.82
N PRO A 90 -5.63 7.97 -21.76
CA PRO A 90 -4.84 8.59 -22.81
C PRO A 90 -3.49 7.88 -22.97
N LEU A 91 -3.00 7.81 -24.21
CA LEU A 91 -1.69 7.25 -24.52
C LEU A 91 -0.60 8.31 -24.34
N CYS A 92 0.56 7.92 -23.81
CA CYS A 92 1.69 8.84 -23.69
C CYS A 92 2.19 9.29 -25.08
N HIS A 93 2.55 10.57 -25.18
CA HIS A 93 3.11 11.20 -26.37
C HIS A 93 4.24 12.17 -25.99
N LYS A 94 4.98 12.69 -26.99
CA LYS A 94 6.01 13.72 -26.77
C LYS A 94 5.42 15.12 -26.72
#